data_AF-A0AAW5M4W5-F1
#
_entry.id   AF-A0AAW5M4W5-F1
#
_cell.length_a   1.000
_cell.length_b   1.000
_cell.length_c   1.000
_cell.angle_alpha   90.00
_cell.angle_beta   90.00
_cell.angle_gamma   90.00
#
_symmetry.space_group_name_H-M   'P 1'
#
loop_
_entity.id
_entity.type
_entity.pdbx_description
1 polymer ?
#
loop_
_entity_poly.entity_id
_entity_poly.type
_entity_poly.pdbx_seq_one_letter_code
_entity_poly.pdbx_strand_id
1 'polypeptide(L)'
;MKKRHLAGTAGLLLLALWATACSTSSNNAIESRYSNSSSKKVKDAASGSNDKGFVGNRYTTNNGSISIDKITNVKVNDQYRNLKSFTMVILEGTFTNKSSKPVSPKEWALYNLEVNQVLSNSERELVPGSDEADNGTKWEELLRNGDSKVLPGKTIKFAIEYDLDYKTAKVTEDYSIQARNTEDNSPLGSPYKLKAGMDNFTYHDTSDEDASSN
;
A
#
# COMPACT_ATOMS: atom_id res chain seq x y z
N MET A 1 -70.62 1.34 3.32
CA MET A 1 -70.63 0.06 2.56
C MET A 1 -69.82 0.21 1.28
N LYS A 2 -69.14 -0.87 0.87
CA LYS A 2 -68.44 -1.18 -0.41
C LYS A 2 -68.50 -0.12 -1.54
N LYS A 3 -67.33 0.38 -1.96
CA LYS A 3 -67.12 0.93 -3.32
C LYS A 3 -66.53 -0.17 -4.22
N ARG A 4 -66.91 -0.21 -5.50
CA ARG A 4 -66.50 -1.23 -6.48
C ARG A 4 -65.62 -0.63 -7.58
N HIS A 5 -64.72 -1.48 -8.06
CA HIS A 5 -63.85 -1.46 -9.25
C HIS A 5 -63.94 -0.31 -10.27
N LEU A 6 -62.76 0.07 -10.80
CA LEU A 6 -62.52 0.01 -12.25
C LEU A 6 -61.02 -0.17 -12.53
N ALA A 7 -60.70 -0.74 -13.70
CA ALA A 7 -59.35 -1.16 -14.10
C ALA A 7 -58.89 -0.42 -15.38
N GLY A 8 -57.59 -0.48 -15.66
CA GLY A 8 -56.93 0.13 -16.81
C GLY A 8 -55.75 1.02 -16.38
N THR A 9 -54.64 1.10 -17.11
CA THR A 9 -54.23 0.44 -18.37
C THR A 9 -52.70 0.31 -18.41
N ALA A 10 -52.18 -0.51 -19.33
CA ALA A 10 -50.74 -0.77 -19.48
C ALA A 10 -49.92 0.46 -19.88
N GLY A 11 -48.67 0.51 -19.43
CA GLY A 11 -47.63 1.43 -19.92
C GLY A 11 -46.34 0.65 -20.19
N LEU A 12 -46.10 0.31 -21.46
CA LEU A 12 -44.83 -0.26 -21.90
C LEU A 12 -43.72 0.81 -21.81
N LEU A 13 -42.62 0.50 -21.13
CA LEU A 13 -41.37 1.26 -21.25
C LEU A 13 -40.43 0.53 -22.20
N LEU A 14 -40.23 1.10 -23.39
CA LEU A 14 -39.20 0.62 -24.32
C LEU A 14 -37.80 0.95 -23.78
N LEU A 15 -36.99 -0.08 -23.55
CA LEU A 15 -35.55 0.07 -23.37
C LEU A 15 -34.86 0.11 -24.73
N ALA A 16 -34.49 1.31 -25.17
CA ALA A 16 -33.65 1.50 -26.35
C ALA A 16 -32.17 1.26 -26.00
N LEU A 17 -31.67 0.06 -26.27
CA LEU A 17 -30.23 -0.22 -26.25
C LEU A 17 -29.59 0.33 -27.52
N TRP A 18 -28.85 1.44 -27.39
CA TRP A 18 -27.97 1.91 -28.46
C TRP A 18 -26.65 1.15 -28.41
N ALA A 19 -26.45 0.24 -29.36
CA ALA A 19 -25.17 -0.39 -29.64
C ALA A 19 -24.54 0.31 -30.86
N THR A 20 -23.50 1.09 -30.64
CA THR A 20 -22.58 1.53 -31.71
C THR A 20 -21.46 0.51 -31.88
N ALA A 21 -21.12 0.20 -33.14
CA ALA A 21 -20.24 -0.91 -33.50
C ALA A 21 -18.78 -0.49 -33.73
N CYS A 22 -17.87 -1.46 -33.54
CA CYS A 22 -16.60 -1.72 -34.27
C CYS A 22 -15.84 -0.50 -34.86
N SER A 23 -14.56 -0.23 -34.55
CA SER A 23 -13.37 -1.07 -34.78
C SER A 23 -12.10 -0.19 -34.65
N THR A 24 -10.82 -0.51 -34.98
CA THR A 24 -10.07 -1.68 -35.48
C THR A 24 -8.63 -1.57 -34.91
N SER A 25 -7.99 -2.66 -34.41
CA SER A 25 -6.55 -2.99 -34.60
C SER A 25 -6.05 -4.09 -33.66
N SER A 26 -5.58 -5.21 -34.22
CA SER A 26 -4.77 -6.17 -33.49
C SER A 26 -3.32 -5.70 -33.42
N ASN A 27 -2.77 -5.57 -32.22
CA ASN A 27 -1.33 -5.61 -31.99
C ASN A 27 -1.06 -6.39 -30.70
N ASN A 28 -0.12 -7.34 -30.76
CA ASN A 28 0.21 -8.19 -29.62
C ASN A 28 0.90 -7.35 -28.53
N ALA A 29 0.20 -7.12 -27.43
CA ALA A 29 0.76 -6.56 -26.21
C ALA A 29 0.47 -7.51 -25.04
N ILE A 30 1.56 -7.88 -24.35
CA ILE A 30 1.63 -8.80 -23.22
C ILE A 30 0.53 -8.53 -22.18
N GLU A 31 -0.15 -9.58 -21.70
CA GLU A 31 -1.08 -9.49 -20.57
C GLU A 31 -0.39 -8.93 -19.32
N SER A 32 -0.57 -7.64 -19.06
CA SER A 32 -0.34 -7.07 -17.73
C SER A 32 -1.54 -7.41 -16.85
N ARG A 33 -1.43 -8.53 -16.13
CA ARG A 33 -2.46 -9.01 -15.18
C ARG A 33 -2.51 -8.19 -13.89
N TYR A 34 -2.75 -6.89 -14.00
CA TYR A 34 -3.29 -6.08 -12.92
C TYR A 34 -4.52 -5.36 -13.43
N SER A 35 -5.65 -6.08 -13.36
CA SER A 35 -6.97 -5.47 -13.50
C SER A 35 -7.07 -4.35 -12.49
N ASN A 36 -7.29 -3.13 -12.99
CA ASN A 36 -7.30 -1.91 -12.21
C ASN A 36 -8.52 -1.91 -11.27
N SER A 37 -8.39 -2.58 -10.12
CA SER A 37 -9.49 -2.74 -9.17
C SER A 37 -9.84 -1.35 -8.64
N SER A 38 -11.06 -0.91 -8.92
CA SER A 38 -11.57 0.38 -8.48
C SER A 38 -11.87 0.33 -6.99
N SER A 39 -10.80 0.38 -6.18
CA SER A 39 -10.89 0.49 -4.73
C SER A 39 -11.71 1.74 -4.40
N LYS A 40 -12.94 1.52 -3.94
CA LYS A 40 -13.87 2.60 -3.62
C LYS A 40 -13.23 3.46 -2.53
N LYS A 41 -12.81 4.68 -2.89
CA LYS A 41 -12.28 5.68 -1.96
C LYS A 41 -13.14 5.68 -0.68
N VAL A 42 -12.50 5.50 0.48
CA VAL A 42 -13.17 5.52 1.79
C VAL A 42 -13.64 6.95 2.08
N LYS A 43 -14.79 7.31 1.51
CA LYS A 43 -15.46 8.59 1.74
C LYS A 43 -16.19 8.56 3.08
N ASP A 44 -15.46 8.83 4.16
CA ASP A 44 -16.04 9.23 5.44
C ASP A 44 -15.60 10.66 5.80
N ALA A 45 -16.59 11.54 5.97
CA ALA A 45 -16.53 12.92 6.47
C ALA A 45 -15.74 13.97 5.64
N ALA A 46 -16.52 14.89 5.06
CA ALA A 46 -16.12 15.98 4.18
C ALA A 46 -15.23 17.09 4.78
N SER A 47 -14.61 17.83 3.86
CA SER A 47 -14.34 19.28 3.87
C SER A 47 -12.99 19.78 4.44
N GLY A 48 -12.16 20.29 3.52
CA GLY A 48 -11.08 21.24 3.82
C GLY A 48 -9.84 20.66 4.48
N SER A 49 -9.08 19.82 3.77
CA SER A 49 -7.76 19.36 4.23
C SER A 49 -6.76 20.53 4.30
N ASN A 50 -6.60 21.11 5.49
CA ASN A 50 -5.45 21.95 5.85
C ASN A 50 -4.18 21.09 6.07
N ASP A 51 -4.03 19.99 5.31
CA ASP A 51 -2.99 18.99 5.48
C ASP A 51 -1.69 19.53 4.86
N LYS A 52 -0.81 20.07 5.70
CA LYS A 52 0.42 20.77 5.27
C LYS A 52 1.59 19.85 4.91
N GLY A 53 1.34 18.56 4.75
CA GLY A 53 2.37 17.52 4.65
C GLY A 53 3.04 17.19 5.98
N PHE A 54 4.28 16.71 5.92
CA PHE A 54 5.03 16.29 7.09
C PHE A 54 5.47 17.46 8.00
N VAL A 55 5.42 17.22 9.31
CA VAL A 55 6.03 18.06 10.34
C VAL A 55 7.05 17.20 11.10
N GLY A 56 8.34 17.39 10.79
CA GLY A 56 9.37 16.43 11.18
C GLY A 56 9.12 15.07 10.53
N ASN A 57 9.21 13.99 11.31
CA ASN A 57 8.92 12.63 10.85
C ASN A 57 7.42 12.25 10.87
N ARG A 58 6.54 13.18 11.24
CA ARG A 58 5.11 12.91 11.47
C ARG A 58 4.23 13.52 10.38
N TYR A 59 3.31 12.72 9.85
CA TYR A 59 2.19 13.20 9.03
C TYR A 59 0.86 12.92 9.76
N THR A 60 -0.10 13.81 9.59
CA THR A 60 -1.40 13.77 10.27
C THR A 60 -2.46 14.27 9.33
N THR A 61 -3.56 13.51 9.23
CA THR A 61 -4.80 13.91 8.56
C THR A 61 -5.96 13.81 9.56
N ASN A 62 -7.19 14.03 9.09
CA ASN A 62 -8.40 13.79 9.87
C ASN A 62 -8.63 12.29 10.18
N ASN A 63 -8.23 11.38 9.27
CA ASN A 63 -8.54 9.94 9.38
C ASN A 63 -7.39 9.10 9.95
N GLY A 64 -6.18 9.64 10.09
CA GLY A 64 -5.07 8.94 10.72
C GLY A 64 -3.86 9.82 11.01
N SER A 65 -2.81 9.20 11.53
CA SER A 65 -1.52 9.84 11.68
C SER A 65 -0.43 8.77 11.73
N ILE A 66 0.68 9.06 11.06
CA ILE A 66 1.85 8.20 10.99
C ILE A 66 3.07 8.96 11.49
N SER A 67 3.99 8.29 12.18
CA SER A 67 5.32 8.81 12.51
C SER A 67 6.34 7.79 12.01
N ILE A 68 7.29 8.23 11.20
CA ILE A 68 8.30 7.38 10.58
C ILE A 68 9.52 7.33 11.49
N ASP A 69 9.86 6.15 12.01
CA ASP A 69 10.96 6.00 12.96
C ASP A 69 12.30 5.82 12.22
N LYS A 70 12.32 4.97 11.19
CA LYS A 70 13.49 4.75 10.30
C LYS A 70 13.09 3.97 9.03
N ILE A 71 14.00 3.92 8.08
CA ILE A 71 13.93 3.00 6.93
C ILE A 71 15.22 2.16 6.88
N THR A 72 15.12 0.91 6.43
CA THR A 72 16.25 -0.05 6.44
C THR A 72 16.32 -0.80 5.14
N ASN A 73 17.50 -0.82 4.51
CA ASN A 73 17.82 -1.70 3.39
C ASN A 73 18.28 -3.05 3.92
N VAL A 74 17.45 -4.08 3.74
CA VAL A 74 17.74 -5.43 4.21
C VAL A 74 18.23 -6.26 3.03
N LYS A 75 19.51 -6.61 3.02
CA LYS A 75 20.06 -7.56 2.06
C LYS A 75 19.59 -8.96 2.41
N VAL A 76 18.81 -9.57 1.53
CA VAL A 76 18.26 -10.90 1.72
C VAL A 76 19.13 -11.92 1.02
N ASN A 77 19.57 -12.93 1.77
CA ASN A 77 20.26 -14.11 1.26
C ASN A 77 19.30 -15.30 1.32
N ASP A 78 18.73 -15.67 0.17
CA ASP A 78 17.93 -16.87 0.02
C ASP A 78 18.82 -18.00 -0.52
N GLN A 79 19.18 -18.93 0.36
CA GLN A 79 20.09 -20.03 0.03
C GLN A 79 19.41 -21.16 -0.76
N TYR A 80 18.07 -21.14 -0.88
CA TYR A 80 17.26 -22.25 -1.41
C TYR A 80 16.75 -21.97 -2.81
N ARG A 81 16.25 -20.74 -3.07
CA ARG A 81 15.67 -20.40 -4.38
C ARG A 81 16.71 -20.17 -5.49
N ASN A 82 18.03 -20.27 -5.20
CA ASN A 82 19.13 -19.87 -6.10
C ASN A 82 18.99 -18.45 -6.66
N LEU A 83 18.15 -17.63 -6.03
CA LEU A 83 17.95 -16.24 -6.40
C LEU A 83 19.14 -15.45 -5.88
N LYS A 84 19.75 -14.67 -6.77
CA LYS A 84 20.79 -13.71 -6.39
C LYS A 84 20.24 -12.82 -5.27
N SER A 85 21.04 -12.61 -4.23
CA SER A 85 20.69 -11.79 -3.07
C SER A 85 19.98 -10.51 -3.48
N PHE A 86 18.73 -10.33 -3.03
CA PHE A 86 17.95 -9.13 -3.29
C PHE A 86 18.00 -8.17 -2.10
N THR A 87 17.33 -7.03 -2.21
CA THR A 87 17.26 -6.05 -1.11
C THR A 87 15.82 -5.65 -0.90
N MET A 88 15.28 -5.96 0.27
CA MET A 88 13.99 -5.44 0.73
C MET A 88 14.22 -4.05 1.34
N VAL A 89 13.22 -3.18 1.29
CA VAL A 89 13.23 -1.90 2.00
C VAL A 89 12.15 -1.94 3.07
N ILE A 90 12.55 -1.87 4.35
CA ILE A 90 11.64 -1.94 5.50
C ILE A 90 11.47 -0.54 6.09
N LEU A 91 10.24 -0.02 6.05
CA LEU A 91 9.85 1.25 6.65
C LEU A 91 9.19 0.99 8.01
N GLU A 92 9.84 1.39 9.11
CA GLU A 92 9.31 1.22 10.48
C GLU A 92 8.70 2.53 11.00
N GLY A 93 7.61 2.41 11.76
CA GLY A 93 6.98 3.58 12.37
C GLY A 93 5.85 3.27 13.35
N THR A 94 5.14 4.32 13.71
CA THR A 94 3.96 4.28 14.59
C THR A 94 2.74 4.85 13.86
N PHE A 95 1.63 4.12 13.85
CA PHE A 95 0.37 4.53 13.22
C PHE A 95 -0.76 4.66 14.25
N THR A 96 -1.50 5.77 14.20
CA THR A 96 -2.74 6.00 14.96
C THR A 96 -3.92 6.07 13.99
N ASN A 97 -4.86 5.14 14.10
CA ASN A 97 -6.13 5.22 13.34
C ASN A 97 -7.06 6.23 14.02
N LYS A 98 -7.44 7.30 13.30
CA LYS A 98 -8.41 8.32 13.76
C LYS A 98 -9.77 8.22 13.05
N SER A 99 -9.89 7.34 12.06
CA SER A 99 -11.14 7.13 11.32
C SER A 99 -12.18 6.39 12.18
N SER A 100 -13.42 6.36 11.70
CA SER A 100 -14.53 5.64 12.33
C SER A 100 -14.53 4.13 12.06
N LYS A 101 -13.60 3.61 11.25
CA LYS A 101 -13.55 2.20 10.80
C LYS A 101 -12.18 1.58 11.07
N PRO A 102 -12.06 0.25 11.17
CA PRO A 102 -10.75 -0.40 11.25
C PRO A 102 -9.99 -0.29 9.91
N VAL A 103 -8.75 0.19 9.96
CA VAL A 103 -7.85 0.43 8.81
C VAL A 103 -6.44 -0.04 9.18
N SER A 104 -5.69 -0.66 8.26
CA SER A 104 -4.29 -1.06 8.51
C SER A 104 -3.29 0.05 8.20
N PRO A 105 -2.09 0.07 8.82
CA PRO A 105 -1.03 1.01 8.47
C PRO A 105 -0.67 1.00 6.98
N LYS A 106 -0.57 -0.18 6.34
CA LYS A 106 -0.24 -0.35 4.91
C LYS A 106 -1.33 0.21 4.01
N GLU A 107 -2.61 -0.08 4.30
CA GLU A 107 -3.76 0.50 3.61
C GLU A 107 -3.78 2.03 3.73
N TRP A 108 -3.56 2.56 4.94
CA TRP A 108 -3.52 4.00 5.16
C TRP A 108 -2.35 4.66 4.43
N ALA A 109 -1.15 4.08 4.50
CA ALA A 109 0.05 4.59 3.84
C ALA A 109 -0.15 4.66 2.32
N LEU A 110 -0.65 3.60 1.68
CA LEU A 110 -0.93 3.54 0.24
C LEU A 110 -1.82 4.67 -0.30
N TYR A 111 -2.76 5.18 0.51
CA TYR A 111 -3.63 6.28 0.09
C TYR A 111 -3.08 7.67 0.42
N ASN A 112 -2.14 7.80 1.35
CA ASN A 112 -1.73 9.07 1.96
C ASN A 112 -0.26 9.43 1.70
N LEU A 113 0.56 8.48 1.26
CA LEU A 113 2.01 8.61 1.12
C LEU A 113 2.47 8.05 -0.23
N GLU A 114 3.47 8.70 -0.80
CA GLU A 114 4.32 8.15 -1.85
C GLU A 114 5.73 7.99 -1.28
N VAL A 115 6.28 6.78 -1.34
CA VAL A 115 7.62 6.47 -0.84
C VAL A 115 8.55 6.32 -2.04
N ASN A 116 9.53 7.20 -2.14
CA ASN A 116 10.48 7.26 -3.24
C ASN A 116 11.89 6.90 -2.79
N GLN A 117 12.56 6.16 -3.65
CA GLN A 117 14.00 5.97 -3.64
C GLN A 117 14.67 7.11 -4.40
N VAL A 118 15.64 7.80 -3.79
CA VAL A 118 16.38 8.91 -4.43
C VAL A 118 17.65 8.39 -5.09
N LEU A 119 17.70 8.48 -6.42
CA LEU A 119 18.84 8.12 -7.26
C LEU A 119 19.56 9.38 -7.74
N SER A 120 20.78 9.22 -8.27
CA SER A 120 21.66 10.35 -8.62
C SER A 120 21.05 11.41 -9.56
N ASN A 121 20.11 11.02 -10.43
CA ASN A 121 19.49 11.87 -11.45
C ASN A 121 17.96 11.72 -11.52
N SER A 122 17.32 11.01 -10.57
CA SER A 122 15.89 10.67 -10.62
C SER A 122 15.37 10.20 -9.27
N GLU A 123 14.06 10.27 -9.04
CA GLU A 123 13.40 9.52 -7.96
C GLU A 123 12.64 8.33 -8.57
N ARG A 124 12.47 7.25 -7.80
CA ARG A 124 11.71 6.04 -8.18
C ARG A 124 10.71 5.72 -7.06
N GLU A 125 9.42 5.75 -7.37
CA GLU A 125 8.39 5.30 -6.45
C GLU A 125 8.55 3.81 -6.12
N LEU A 126 8.34 3.47 -4.85
CA LEU A 126 8.37 2.12 -4.33
C LEU A 126 6.95 1.64 -4.05
N VAL A 127 6.64 0.46 -4.56
CA VAL A 127 5.38 -0.23 -4.28
C VAL A 127 5.59 -1.12 -3.05
N PRO A 128 4.67 -1.15 -2.07
CA PRO A 128 4.73 -2.12 -0.99
C PRO A 128 4.77 -3.55 -1.54
N GLY A 129 5.67 -4.36 -0.98
CA GLY A 129 5.91 -5.71 -1.47
C GLY A 129 4.75 -6.67 -1.22
N SER A 130 4.78 -7.79 -1.94
CA SER A 130 4.10 -9.00 -1.51
C SER A 130 4.89 -9.63 -0.37
N ASP A 131 4.21 -10.04 0.71
CA ASP A 131 4.75 -10.26 2.06
C ASP A 131 5.66 -11.50 2.20
N GLU A 132 6.75 -11.56 1.43
CA GLU A 132 7.69 -12.68 1.45
C GLU A 132 8.52 -12.73 2.76
N ALA A 133 8.64 -11.61 3.47
CA ALA A 133 9.37 -11.49 4.74
C ALA A 133 8.65 -12.06 5.99
N ASP A 134 7.45 -12.63 5.84
CA ASP A 134 6.54 -12.98 6.93
C ASP A 134 7.02 -14.08 7.90
N ASN A 135 8.07 -14.84 7.57
CA ASN A 135 8.55 -15.94 8.43
C ASN A 135 10.00 -15.73 8.91
N GLY A 136 10.18 -15.60 10.23
CA GLY A 136 11.49 -15.67 10.89
C GLY A 136 12.35 -14.40 10.86
N THR A 137 11.85 -13.30 10.26
CA THR A 137 12.55 -12.01 10.34
C THR A 137 12.32 -11.35 11.69
N LYS A 138 13.27 -10.53 12.16
CA LYS A 138 13.06 -9.69 13.38
C LYS A 138 11.98 -8.61 13.23
N TRP A 139 11.40 -8.48 12.04
CA TRP A 139 10.32 -7.55 11.72
C TRP A 139 8.95 -8.22 11.65
N GLU A 140 8.85 -9.55 11.77
CA GLU A 140 7.61 -10.34 11.63
C GLU A 140 6.40 -9.70 12.33
N GLU A 141 6.51 -9.40 13.64
CA GLU A 141 5.41 -8.79 14.38
C GLU A 141 5.06 -7.39 13.84
N LEU A 142 6.04 -6.60 13.42
CA LEU A 142 5.84 -5.26 12.88
C LEU A 142 5.22 -5.30 11.48
N LEU A 143 5.62 -6.25 10.63
CA LEU A 143 5.05 -6.47 9.28
C LEU A 143 3.60 -6.94 9.39
N ARG A 144 3.34 -7.97 10.20
CA ARG A 144 1.98 -8.42 10.55
C ARG A 144 1.11 -7.29 11.10
N ASN A 145 1.69 -6.38 11.88
CA ASN A 145 1.02 -5.17 12.37
C ASN A 145 0.78 -4.11 11.28
N GLY A 146 1.59 -4.07 10.23
CA GLY A 146 1.42 -3.23 9.03
C GLY A 146 0.17 -3.58 8.23
N ASP A 147 -0.16 -4.87 8.14
CA ASP A 147 -1.33 -5.38 7.43
C ASP A 147 -2.57 -5.55 8.33
N SER A 148 -2.38 -5.71 9.64
CA SER A 148 -3.47 -5.86 10.61
C SER A 148 -4.33 -4.60 10.73
N LYS A 149 -5.67 -4.79 10.73
CA LYS A 149 -6.62 -3.68 10.89
C LYS A 149 -6.61 -3.13 12.31
N VAL A 150 -6.26 -1.85 12.43
CA VAL A 150 -6.20 -1.12 13.71
C VAL A 150 -7.58 -0.54 14.01
N LEU A 151 -8.11 -0.78 15.20
CA LEU A 151 -9.41 -0.22 15.62
C LEU A 151 -9.36 1.31 15.77
N PRO A 152 -10.49 2.02 15.59
CA PRO A 152 -10.60 3.46 15.84
C PRO A 152 -10.01 3.91 17.18
N GLY A 153 -9.21 4.98 17.13
CA GLY A 153 -8.53 5.56 18.29
C GLY A 153 -7.34 4.76 18.83
N LYS A 154 -6.98 3.61 18.23
CA LYS A 154 -5.81 2.82 18.63
C LYS A 154 -4.55 3.26 17.90
N THR A 155 -3.42 3.00 18.55
CA THR A 155 -2.07 3.28 18.05
C THR A 155 -1.24 2.01 18.16
N ILE A 156 -0.48 1.68 17.12
CA ILE A 156 0.43 0.53 17.07
C ILE A 156 1.77 0.91 16.43
N LYS A 157 2.80 0.11 16.70
CA LYS A 157 4.01 0.08 15.87
C LYS A 157 3.83 -0.86 14.70
N PHE A 158 4.42 -0.53 13.56
CA PHE A 158 4.31 -1.30 12.33
C PHE A 158 5.61 -1.24 11.53
N ALA A 159 5.73 -2.14 10.56
CA ALA A 159 6.65 -2.07 9.45
C ALA A 159 5.87 -2.23 8.14
N ILE A 160 6.39 -1.68 7.04
CA ILE A 160 5.93 -1.95 5.67
C ILE A 160 7.15 -2.36 4.85
N GLU A 161 7.07 -3.50 4.19
CA GLU A 161 8.03 -3.94 3.18
C GLU A 161 7.74 -3.26 1.83
N TYR A 162 8.80 -2.87 1.13
CA TYR A 162 8.78 -2.32 -0.22
C TYR A 162 9.74 -3.07 -1.12
N ASP A 163 9.26 -3.41 -2.32
CA ASP A 163 10.03 -4.16 -3.31
C ASP A 163 11.04 -3.28 -4.05
N LEU A 164 12.27 -3.78 -4.19
CA LEU A 164 13.23 -3.30 -5.17
C LEU A 164 13.36 -4.33 -6.30
N ASP A 165 12.99 -3.94 -7.52
CA ASP A 165 13.11 -4.78 -8.72
C ASP A 165 14.54 -5.33 -8.88
N TYR A 166 14.70 -6.62 -8.56
CA TYR A 166 15.95 -7.36 -8.54
C TYR A 166 16.72 -7.36 -9.88
N LYS A 167 16.08 -6.98 -11.00
CA LYS A 167 16.73 -6.87 -12.31
C LYS A 167 17.30 -5.48 -12.60
N THR A 168 16.80 -4.42 -11.93
CA THR A 168 17.13 -3.02 -12.28
C THR A 168 17.48 -2.13 -11.10
N ALA A 169 17.28 -2.58 -9.85
CA ALA A 169 17.47 -1.76 -8.67
C ALA A 169 18.96 -1.54 -8.35
N LYS A 170 19.43 -0.32 -8.63
CA LYS A 170 20.51 0.27 -7.84
C LYS A 170 19.96 0.52 -6.45
N VAL A 171 20.59 -0.02 -5.40
CA VAL A 171 20.28 0.36 -4.01
C VAL A 171 20.87 1.75 -3.75
N THR A 172 20.17 2.58 -2.98
CA THR A 172 20.62 3.89 -2.49
C THR A 172 20.47 3.91 -0.97
N GLU A 173 21.07 4.90 -0.31
CA GLU A 173 20.78 5.20 1.09
C GLU A 173 19.77 6.33 1.26
N ASP A 174 19.48 7.13 0.24
CA ASP A 174 18.62 8.31 0.32
C ASP A 174 17.17 8.04 -0.13
N TYR A 175 16.21 8.35 0.74
CA TYR A 175 14.78 8.14 0.51
C TYR A 175 13.99 9.43 0.74
N SER A 176 12.87 9.58 0.05
CA SER A 176 11.92 10.69 0.21
C SER A 176 10.51 10.11 0.43
N ILE A 177 9.74 10.68 1.35
CA ILE A 177 8.34 10.31 1.60
C ILE A 177 7.48 11.55 1.41
N GLN A 178 6.69 11.57 0.35
CA GLN A 178 5.81 12.67 -0.01
C GLN A 178 4.41 12.39 0.52
N ALA A 179 3.88 13.27 1.36
CA ALA A 179 2.46 13.25 1.71
C ALA A 179 1.61 13.62 0.49
N ARG A 180 0.50 12.91 0.27
CA ARG A 180 -0.37 13.06 -0.90
C ARG A 180 -1.80 13.43 -0.47
N ASN A 181 -2.45 14.30 -1.24
CA ASN A 181 -3.87 14.59 -1.09
C ASN A 181 -4.71 13.43 -1.65
N THR A 182 -5.53 12.81 -0.82
CA THR A 182 -6.36 11.65 -1.21
C THR A 182 -7.43 11.95 -2.26
N GLU A 183 -7.75 13.23 -2.52
CA GLU A 183 -8.76 13.62 -3.51
C GLU A 183 -8.19 13.65 -4.94
N ASP A 184 -7.05 14.32 -5.14
CA ASP A 184 -6.44 14.65 -6.44
C ASP A 184 -4.97 14.17 -6.62
N ASN A 185 -4.40 13.47 -5.63
CA ASN A 185 -3.02 13.00 -5.56
C ASN A 185 -1.93 14.11 -5.63
N SER A 186 -2.31 15.37 -5.42
CA SER A 186 -1.34 16.47 -5.33
C SER A 186 -0.37 16.30 -4.14
N PRO A 187 0.90 16.71 -4.27
CA PRO A 187 1.87 16.64 -3.18
C PRO A 187 1.56 17.71 -2.12
N LEU A 188 1.60 17.31 -0.85
CA LEU A 188 1.35 18.17 0.30
C LEU A 188 2.65 18.46 1.05
N GLY A 189 3.01 19.75 1.14
CA GLY A 189 4.25 20.19 1.80
C GLY A 189 5.52 19.70 1.09
N SER A 190 6.65 19.72 1.80
CA SER A 190 7.91 19.14 1.33
C SER A 190 8.01 17.65 1.68
N PRO A 191 8.70 16.81 0.87
CA PRO A 191 8.96 15.42 1.23
C PRO A 191 9.75 15.31 2.54
N TYR A 192 9.38 14.35 3.38
CA TYR A 192 10.23 13.93 4.50
C TYR A 192 11.40 13.12 3.94
N LYS A 193 12.63 13.61 4.14
CA LYS A 193 13.85 12.95 3.66
C LYS A 193 14.52 12.19 4.79
N LEU A 194 14.94 10.97 4.50
CA LEU A 194 15.58 10.08 5.47
C LEU A 194 16.66 9.22 4.81
N LYS A 195 17.67 8.84 5.60
CA LYS A 195 18.70 7.88 5.19
C LYS A 195 18.36 6.48 5.71
N ALA A 196 18.58 5.48 4.87
CA ALA A 196 18.40 4.08 5.23
C ALA A 196 19.53 3.59 6.13
N GLY A 197 19.16 2.81 7.15
CA GLY A 197 20.08 1.85 7.76
C GLY A 197 20.37 0.69 6.81
N MET A 198 21.41 -0.08 7.11
CA MET A 198 21.76 -1.30 6.39
C MET A 198 21.62 -2.51 7.32
N ASP A 199 21.05 -3.59 6.82
CA ASP A 199 20.92 -4.86 7.54
C ASP A 199 21.07 -6.05 6.59
N ASN A 200 21.19 -7.26 7.16
CA ASN A 200 21.25 -8.50 6.40
C ASN A 200 20.32 -9.54 7.04
N PHE A 201 19.57 -10.26 6.21
CA PHE A 201 18.73 -11.37 6.61
C PHE A 201 19.07 -12.60 5.77
N THR A 202 19.06 -13.78 6.39
CA THR A 202 19.24 -15.07 5.71
C THR A 202 18.04 -15.92 6.03
N TYR A 203 17.36 -16.45 5.01
CA TYR A 203 16.33 -17.45 5.23
C TYR A 203 17.00 -18.75 5.69
N HIS A 204 16.59 -19.24 6.85
CA HIS A 204 16.90 -20.58 7.33
C HIS A 204 15.69 -21.46 7.06
N ASP A 205 15.91 -22.66 6.50
CA ASP A 205 14.85 -23.63 6.35
C ASP A 205 14.51 -24.22 7.73
N THR A 206 13.22 -24.18 8.08
CA THR A 206 12.70 -24.77 9.31
C THR A 206 12.30 -26.23 9.13
N SER A 207 12.38 -26.77 7.91
CA SER A 207 11.97 -28.15 7.59
C SER A 207 12.94 -29.24 8.09
N ASP A 208 14.19 -28.88 8.41
CA ASP A 208 15.21 -29.82 8.92
C ASP A 208 15.28 -29.93 10.46
N GLU A 209 14.70 -28.99 11.23
CA GLU A 209 14.81 -29.04 12.71
C GLU A 209 13.91 -30.12 13.37
N ASP A 210 12.81 -30.51 12.72
CA ASP A 210 11.91 -31.59 13.18
C ASP A 210 12.53 -33.00 13.07
N ALA A 211 13.69 -33.16 12.42
CA ALA A 211 14.30 -34.46 12.14
C ALA A 211 15.21 -35.03 13.27
N SER A 212 15.44 -34.29 14.36
CA SER A 212 16.47 -34.61 15.37
C SER A 212 15.99 -35.07 16.75
N SER A 213 14.71 -35.45 16.90
CA SER A 213 14.18 -36.04 18.14
C SER A 213 13.42 -37.37 17.94
N ASN A 214 14.17 -38.47 17.94
CA ASN A 214 13.72 -39.85 18.24
C ASN A 214 14.91 -40.71 18.68
#